data_AF-A0A9D2ZWN3-F1
#
_entry.id   AF-A0A9D2ZWN3-F1
#
_cell.length_a   1.000
_cell.length_b   1.000
_cell.length_c   1.000
_cell.angle_alpha   90.00
_cell.angle_beta   90.00
_cell.angle_gamma   90.00
#
_symmetry.space_group_name_H-M   'P 1'
#
loop_
_entity.id
_entity.type
_entity.pdbx_description
1 polymer ?
#
loop_
_entity_poly.entity_id
_entity_poly.type
_entity_poly.pdbx_seq_one_letter_code
_entity_poly.pdbx_strand_id
1 'polypeptide(L)'
;MREEDSPSAAPTTSADLPEDENLWLEDIYGEKQIAWVKDQNSKTLERFHDGLFDSISGDLRTALDSDDRIPMVTKRGDHFYNFWRDQTNPKGLWRRTTWDSYRTDSPDWDVLLDLDALAAEEDTAWVWSGAMVRRSDNRRALVLLSPDGGDSHRVREFDLEDRTFVDGGFDIPAAKTRLAWLDDDTVLVATETDADSLTTSSYPRQARALRRGQSLDDAPIVAEVPRDHVAIFVGSDIRPDTEATDRAVIIDAIDFFNSTMSFLDLTDITSADGSLSVEPTAWADALNRVDVPTDVEVGFERDLVLFRPQSTWKSATTEVAAGGLAIADIDAVKTGEIAPRVIFTPDAHTSLQSFTFTRDYLVLELLADVQSKLTVLDLGNDFAESALPGVPANHMVGLGAVDKHDPATANDFWMVSTGFLTPSTLSYGTLGPSDEAAGTNSDEPTTEVIKSAPAMFDAEGLSVEQHFATSADGTKIPYFQIGADDLV
;
A
#
# COMPACT_ATOMS: atom_id res chain seq x y z
N MET A 1 14.00 49.69 -40.01
CA MET A 1 15.41 50.04 -39.69
C MET A 1 15.52 49.89 -38.18
N ARG A 2 15.83 48.69 -37.67
CA ARG A 2 17.16 48.04 -37.57
C ARG A 2 18.18 48.91 -36.84
N GLU A 3 18.45 48.53 -35.60
CA GLU A 3 19.75 48.39 -34.93
C GLU A 3 19.44 47.51 -33.69
N GLU A 4 19.52 46.19 -33.80
CA GLU A 4 20.70 45.29 -33.81
C GLU A 4 20.96 44.67 -32.42
N ASP A 5 21.03 43.34 -32.46
CA ASP A 5 21.15 42.37 -31.38
C ASP A 5 22.36 42.63 -30.47
N SER A 6 22.12 42.57 -29.16
CA SER A 6 23.16 42.12 -28.23
C SER A 6 23.06 40.59 -28.14
N PRO A 7 24.11 39.82 -28.48
CA PRO A 7 24.07 38.38 -28.34
C PRO A 7 23.99 38.02 -26.86
N SER A 8 22.88 37.36 -26.49
CA SER A 8 22.75 36.68 -25.20
C SER A 8 23.88 35.65 -25.13
N ALA A 9 24.73 35.79 -24.12
CA ALA A 9 25.86 34.89 -23.91
C ALA A 9 25.33 33.45 -23.82
N ALA A 10 25.83 32.59 -24.72
CA ALA A 10 25.57 31.16 -24.68
C ALA A 10 25.87 30.62 -23.27
N PRO A 11 25.06 29.69 -22.75
CA PRO A 11 25.32 29.10 -21.45
C PRO A 11 26.71 28.49 -21.46
N THR A 12 27.46 28.86 -20.43
CA THR A 12 28.77 28.34 -20.07
C THR A 12 28.76 26.83 -20.21
N THR A 13 29.71 26.32 -20.99
CA THR A 13 30.21 24.93 -21.02
C THR A 13 29.73 24.10 -19.82
N SER A 14 28.92 23.06 -20.08
CA SER A 14 28.80 21.94 -19.17
C SER A 14 30.22 21.50 -18.79
N ALA A 15 30.53 21.38 -17.51
CA ALA A 15 31.76 20.73 -17.10
C ALA A 15 31.84 19.37 -17.82
N ASP A 16 32.99 19.03 -18.40
CA ASP A 16 33.21 17.69 -18.94
C ASP A 16 32.84 16.69 -17.83
N LEU A 17 31.89 15.80 -18.13
CA LEU A 17 31.54 14.71 -17.21
C LEU A 17 32.86 14.00 -16.84
N PRO A 18 33.14 13.78 -15.55
CA PRO A 18 34.35 13.08 -15.15
C PRO A 18 34.39 11.72 -15.86
N GLU A 19 35.56 11.31 -16.33
CA GLU A 19 35.74 10.00 -16.95
C GLU A 19 35.38 8.91 -15.94
N ASP A 20 34.28 8.19 -16.20
CA ASP A 20 33.85 7.06 -15.38
C ASP A 20 34.44 5.77 -15.93
N GLU A 21 35.52 5.30 -15.32
CA GLU A 21 36.18 4.03 -15.66
C GLU A 21 35.27 2.80 -15.46
N ASN A 22 34.15 2.96 -14.77
CA ASN A 22 33.19 1.92 -14.45
C ASN A 22 31.93 1.95 -15.31
N LEU A 23 31.85 2.82 -16.32
CA LEU A 23 30.68 2.92 -17.22
C LEU A 23 30.33 1.57 -17.88
N TRP A 24 31.33 0.72 -18.10
CA TRP A 24 31.12 -0.62 -18.64
C TRP A 24 30.27 -1.51 -17.71
N LEU A 25 30.09 -1.21 -16.42
CA LEU A 25 29.23 -1.97 -15.50
C LEU A 25 27.73 -1.68 -15.69
N GLU A 26 27.33 -0.65 -16.44
CA GLU A 26 25.93 -0.24 -16.58
C GLU A 26 25.07 -1.20 -17.41
N ASP A 27 25.67 -2.00 -18.31
CA ASP A 27 24.96 -3.06 -19.02
C ASP A 27 24.76 -4.28 -18.12
N ILE A 28 23.66 -4.25 -17.36
CA ILE A 28 23.31 -5.27 -16.37
C ILE A 28 23.06 -6.68 -16.95
N TYR A 29 22.91 -6.81 -18.27
CA TYR A 29 22.74 -8.09 -18.96
C TYR A 29 24.01 -8.56 -19.69
N GLY A 30 25.04 -7.71 -19.74
CA GLY A 30 26.26 -7.98 -20.48
C GLY A 30 27.10 -9.10 -19.87
N GLU A 31 27.66 -9.96 -20.73
CA GLU A 31 28.43 -11.14 -20.30
C GLU A 31 29.63 -10.75 -19.41
N LYS A 32 30.29 -9.62 -19.70
CA LYS A 32 31.46 -9.15 -18.95
C LYS A 32 31.10 -8.71 -17.53
N GLN A 33 29.97 -8.05 -17.38
CA GLN A 33 29.44 -7.48 -16.16
C GLN A 33 28.97 -8.63 -15.25
N ILE A 34 28.21 -9.57 -15.80
CA ILE A 34 27.81 -10.79 -15.09
C ILE A 34 29.04 -11.63 -14.68
N ALA A 35 30.05 -11.75 -15.54
CA ALA A 35 31.30 -12.44 -15.19
C ALA A 35 32.04 -11.74 -14.03
N TRP A 36 32.09 -10.40 -14.05
CA TRP A 36 32.67 -9.62 -12.97
C TRP A 36 31.90 -9.78 -11.66
N VAL A 37 30.57 -9.73 -11.67
CA VAL A 37 29.73 -9.96 -10.49
C VAL A 37 30.00 -11.36 -9.90
N LYS A 38 30.07 -12.39 -10.74
CA LYS A 38 30.39 -13.76 -10.31
C LYS A 38 31.77 -13.86 -9.64
N ASP A 39 32.77 -13.18 -10.19
CA ASP A 39 34.12 -13.12 -9.62
C ASP A 39 34.13 -12.38 -8.26
N GLN A 40 33.46 -11.23 -8.15
CA GLN A 40 33.34 -10.49 -6.88
C GLN A 40 32.59 -11.28 -5.81
N ASN A 41 31.50 -11.96 -6.18
CA ASN A 41 30.74 -12.83 -5.28
C ASN A 41 31.61 -13.98 -4.78
N SER A 42 32.37 -14.63 -5.67
CA SER A 42 33.26 -15.73 -5.31
C SER A 42 34.34 -15.27 -4.31
N LYS A 43 35.00 -14.14 -4.58
CA LYS A 43 36.00 -13.54 -3.66
C LYS A 43 35.40 -13.17 -2.30
N THR A 44 34.16 -12.70 -2.29
CA THR A 44 33.45 -12.34 -1.06
C THR A 44 33.15 -13.59 -0.23
N LEU A 45 32.61 -14.64 -0.86
CA LEU A 45 32.34 -15.91 -0.19
C LEU A 45 33.62 -16.57 0.32
N GLU A 46 34.68 -16.63 -0.49
CA GLU A 46 35.99 -17.16 -0.05
C GLU A 46 36.55 -16.43 1.18
N ARG A 47 36.25 -15.14 1.35
CA ARG A 47 36.73 -14.33 2.46
C ARG A 47 35.88 -14.47 3.73
N PHE A 48 34.57 -14.58 3.60
CA PHE A 48 33.63 -14.44 4.72
C PHE A 48 32.83 -15.71 5.05
N HIS A 49 32.88 -16.74 4.22
CA HIS A 49 32.24 -18.02 4.53
C HIS A 49 33.14 -18.84 5.47
N ASP A 50 32.99 -18.61 6.77
CA ASP A 50 33.65 -19.37 7.83
C ASP A 50 32.65 -20.04 8.79
N GLY A 51 33.14 -20.61 9.89
CA GLY A 51 32.27 -21.27 10.86
C GLY A 51 31.32 -20.31 11.61
N LEU A 52 31.66 -19.02 11.72
CA LEU A 52 30.76 -18.03 12.31
C LEU A 52 29.63 -17.71 11.34
N PHE A 53 29.93 -17.58 10.05
CA PHE A 53 28.92 -17.47 9.00
C PHE A 53 27.93 -18.64 9.06
N ASP A 54 28.42 -19.88 9.08
CA ASP A 54 27.55 -21.07 9.12
C ASP A 54 26.66 -21.08 10.37
N SER A 55 27.21 -20.69 11.54
CA SER A 55 26.45 -20.59 12.78
C SER A 55 25.33 -19.55 12.70
N ILE A 56 25.67 -18.30 12.33
CA ILE A 56 24.69 -17.21 12.25
C ILE A 56 23.64 -17.51 11.17
N SER A 57 24.06 -18.05 10.03
CA SER A 57 23.14 -18.45 8.96
C SER A 57 22.17 -19.53 9.43
N GLY A 58 22.63 -20.52 10.20
CA GLY A 58 21.79 -21.55 10.79
C GLY A 58 20.77 -21.00 11.79
N ASP A 59 21.20 -20.09 12.67
CA ASP A 59 20.33 -19.45 13.68
C ASP A 59 19.26 -18.58 13.00
N LEU A 60 19.66 -17.73 12.04
CA LEU A 60 18.74 -16.90 11.26
C LEU A 60 17.75 -17.74 10.46
N ARG A 61 18.23 -18.85 9.86
CA ARG A 61 17.36 -19.75 9.10
C ARG A 61 16.32 -20.42 9.99
N THR A 62 16.70 -20.84 11.20
CA THR A 62 15.74 -21.39 12.18
C THR A 62 14.64 -20.38 12.50
N ALA A 63 14.97 -19.08 12.55
CA ALA A 63 13.99 -18.03 12.76
C ALA A 63 13.10 -17.76 11.53
N LEU A 64 13.69 -17.65 10.34
CA LEU A 64 13.00 -17.31 9.10
C LEU A 64 12.14 -18.44 8.54
N ASP A 65 12.57 -19.70 8.72
CA ASP A 65 11.87 -20.91 8.28
C ASP A 65 10.87 -21.43 9.34
N SER A 66 10.64 -20.69 10.44
CA SER A 66 9.68 -21.10 11.47
C SER A 66 8.24 -21.13 10.95
N ASP A 67 7.55 -22.23 11.21
CA ASP A 67 6.13 -22.43 10.88
C ASP A 67 5.18 -21.71 11.86
N ASP A 68 5.71 -21.20 12.98
CA ASP A 68 4.94 -20.55 14.06
C ASP A 68 4.68 -19.05 13.80
N ARG A 69 4.97 -18.56 12.60
CA ARG A 69 4.69 -17.16 12.21
C ARG A 69 3.18 -16.91 12.17
N ILE A 70 2.76 -15.71 12.56
CA ILE A 70 1.34 -15.31 12.51
C ILE A 70 0.87 -15.30 11.04
N PRO A 71 -0.13 -16.11 10.66
CA PRO A 71 -0.72 -16.05 9.32
C PRO A 71 -1.61 -14.80 9.22
N MET A 72 -1.03 -13.66 8.86
CA MET A 72 -1.78 -12.43 8.66
C MET A 72 -2.85 -12.62 7.58
N VAL A 73 -4.06 -12.14 7.87
CA VAL A 73 -5.24 -12.36 7.03
C VAL A 73 -5.89 -11.07 6.58
N THR A 74 -6.54 -11.13 5.41
CA THR A 74 -7.48 -10.12 4.93
C THR A 74 -8.88 -10.72 4.87
N LYS A 75 -9.88 -10.04 5.45
CA LYS A 75 -11.28 -10.50 5.40
C LYS A 75 -11.94 -10.07 4.09
N ARG A 76 -12.66 -10.99 3.43
CA ARG A 76 -13.57 -10.70 2.30
C ARG A 76 -14.77 -11.63 2.37
N GLY A 77 -15.97 -11.06 2.50
CA GLY A 77 -17.16 -11.82 2.85
C GLY A 77 -16.93 -12.63 4.12
N ASP A 78 -17.37 -13.90 4.14
CA ASP A 78 -17.26 -14.78 5.31
C ASP A 78 -15.86 -15.38 5.55
N HIS A 79 -14.88 -15.07 4.70
CA HIS A 79 -13.58 -15.75 4.69
C HIS A 79 -12.40 -14.81 5.00
N PHE A 80 -11.36 -15.41 5.56
CA PHE A 80 -10.08 -14.77 5.90
C PHE A 80 -8.99 -15.37 5.03
N TYR A 81 -8.41 -14.55 4.15
CA TYR A 81 -7.45 -14.96 3.13
C TYR A 81 -6.01 -14.74 3.60
N ASN A 82 -5.15 -15.71 3.33
CA ASN A 82 -3.72 -15.67 3.66
C ASN A 82 -2.90 -16.23 2.48
N PHE A 83 -1.68 -15.70 2.32
CA PHE A 83 -0.67 -16.30 1.47
C PHE A 83 0.45 -16.84 2.36
N TRP A 84 0.83 -18.11 2.15
CA TRP A 84 1.74 -18.82 3.02
C TRP A 84 2.89 -19.45 2.25
N ARG A 85 4.11 -19.37 2.79
CA ARG A 85 5.29 -20.06 2.27
C ARG A 85 5.99 -20.78 3.40
N ASP A 86 6.43 -22.00 3.14
CA ASP A 86 7.16 -22.83 4.08
C ASP A 86 8.17 -23.70 3.32
N GLN A 87 8.83 -24.62 4.02
CA GLN A 87 9.83 -25.51 3.43
C GLN A 87 9.25 -26.44 2.36
N THR A 88 7.96 -26.81 2.47
CA THR A 88 7.28 -27.71 1.53
C THR A 88 6.67 -26.97 0.34
N ASN A 89 6.26 -25.71 0.54
CA ASN A 89 5.68 -24.83 -0.47
C ASN A 89 6.51 -23.53 -0.56
N PRO A 90 7.74 -23.60 -1.11
CA PRO A 90 8.64 -22.45 -1.15
C PRO A 90 8.12 -21.32 -2.05
N LYS A 91 7.32 -21.62 -3.08
CA LYS A 91 6.63 -20.59 -3.87
C LYS A 91 5.38 -20.13 -3.16
N GLY A 92 4.61 -21.04 -2.57
CA GLY A 92 3.59 -20.75 -1.58
C GLY A 92 2.17 -21.14 -1.96
N LEU A 93 1.28 -21.05 -0.98
CA LEU A 93 -0.13 -21.39 -1.07
C LEU A 93 -0.97 -20.13 -0.81
N TRP A 94 -1.87 -19.82 -1.74
CA TRP A 94 -2.96 -18.89 -1.45
C TRP A 94 -4.16 -19.69 -0.92
N ARG A 95 -4.61 -19.32 0.28
CA ARG A 95 -5.57 -20.10 1.08
C ARG A 95 -6.52 -19.19 1.83
N ARG A 96 -7.64 -19.75 2.27
CA ARG A 96 -8.61 -19.05 3.12
C ARG A 96 -9.10 -19.92 4.27
N THR A 97 -9.70 -19.30 5.26
CA THR A 97 -10.35 -19.99 6.39
C THR A 97 -11.54 -19.20 6.91
N THR A 98 -12.27 -19.72 7.89
CA THR A 98 -13.36 -19.04 8.60
C THR A 98 -12.84 -18.34 9.85
N TRP A 99 -13.61 -17.39 10.40
CA TRP A 99 -13.27 -16.71 11.65
C TRP A 99 -13.01 -17.68 12.81
N ASP A 100 -13.96 -18.59 13.06
CA ASP A 100 -13.88 -19.55 14.17
C ASP A 100 -12.63 -20.43 14.07
N SER A 101 -12.29 -20.87 12.86
CA SER A 101 -11.10 -21.66 12.58
C SER A 101 -9.82 -20.83 12.76
N TYR A 102 -9.80 -19.60 12.26
CA TYR A 102 -8.65 -18.70 12.35
C TYR A 102 -8.23 -18.43 13.80
N ARG A 103 -9.20 -18.32 14.71
CA ARG A 103 -8.95 -18.08 16.14
C ARG A 103 -8.29 -19.25 16.87
N THR A 104 -8.25 -20.44 16.27
CA THR A 104 -7.57 -21.60 16.86
C THR A 104 -6.06 -21.56 16.61
N ASP A 105 -5.29 -22.32 17.39
CA ASP A 105 -3.85 -22.47 17.20
C ASP A 105 -3.51 -23.22 15.90
N SER A 106 -4.46 -23.96 15.32
CA SER A 106 -4.26 -24.74 14.10
C SER A 106 -5.45 -24.54 13.16
N PRO A 107 -5.53 -23.38 12.46
CA PRO A 107 -6.61 -23.11 11.54
C PRO A 107 -6.67 -24.15 10.42
N ASP A 108 -7.88 -24.62 10.13
CA ASP A 108 -8.15 -25.42 8.94
C ASP A 108 -8.16 -24.52 7.70
N TRP A 109 -7.23 -24.75 6.78
CA TRP A 109 -7.01 -23.90 5.61
C TRP A 109 -7.55 -24.55 4.34
N ASP A 110 -8.46 -23.84 3.67
CA ASP A 110 -8.95 -24.15 2.35
C ASP A 110 -7.99 -23.57 1.29
N VAL A 111 -7.21 -24.43 0.63
CA VAL A 111 -6.26 -24.01 -0.41
C VAL A 111 -7.01 -23.65 -1.70
N LEU A 112 -6.74 -22.44 -2.19
CA LEU A 112 -7.33 -21.89 -3.41
C LEU A 112 -6.38 -22.08 -4.61
N LEU A 113 -5.11 -21.73 -4.42
CA LEU A 113 -4.09 -21.84 -5.45
C LEU A 113 -2.77 -22.33 -4.82
N ASP A 114 -2.23 -23.41 -5.39
CA ASP A 114 -0.88 -23.89 -5.13
C ASP A 114 0.07 -23.29 -6.19
N LEU A 115 0.92 -22.36 -5.76
CA LEU A 115 1.83 -21.67 -6.67
C LEU A 115 3.03 -22.53 -7.06
N ASP A 116 3.41 -23.50 -6.22
CA ASP A 116 4.45 -24.47 -6.54
C ASP A 116 4.01 -25.39 -7.69
N ALA A 117 2.78 -25.89 -7.62
CA ALA A 117 2.18 -26.68 -8.69
C ALA A 117 2.00 -25.87 -9.99
N LEU A 118 1.47 -24.64 -9.89
CA LEU A 118 1.28 -23.77 -11.06
C LEU A 118 2.60 -23.46 -11.76
N ALA A 119 3.64 -23.11 -11.00
CA ALA A 119 4.96 -22.80 -11.54
C ALA A 119 5.60 -24.01 -12.24
N ALA A 120 5.41 -25.22 -11.71
CA ALA A 120 5.90 -26.44 -12.32
C ALA A 120 5.14 -26.79 -13.62
N GLU A 121 3.82 -26.58 -13.65
CA GLU A 121 2.99 -26.81 -14.84
C GLU A 121 3.34 -25.84 -15.98
N GLU A 122 3.56 -24.56 -15.67
CA GLU A 122 3.81 -23.51 -16.65
C GLU A 122 5.31 -23.26 -16.95
N ASP A 123 6.22 -24.04 -16.37
CA ASP A 123 7.68 -23.89 -16.48
C ASP A 123 8.14 -22.43 -16.26
N THR A 124 7.50 -21.76 -15.30
CA THR A 124 7.73 -20.34 -15.00
C THR A 124 7.95 -20.17 -13.52
N ALA A 125 9.00 -19.44 -13.15
CA ALA A 125 9.39 -19.26 -11.76
C ALA A 125 8.50 -18.25 -11.01
N TRP A 126 7.17 -18.36 -11.13
CA TRP A 126 6.21 -17.43 -10.55
C TRP A 126 6.48 -17.11 -9.08
N VAL A 127 6.33 -15.83 -8.75
CA VAL A 127 6.38 -15.23 -7.43
C VAL A 127 5.04 -14.54 -7.18
N TRP A 128 4.43 -14.78 -6.03
CA TRP A 128 3.17 -14.16 -5.66
C TRP A 128 3.31 -12.64 -5.49
N SER A 129 2.45 -11.89 -6.16
CA SER A 129 2.41 -10.42 -6.09
C SER A 129 1.07 -9.88 -5.54
N GLY A 130 0.17 -10.75 -5.09
CA GLY A 130 -1.09 -10.36 -4.45
C GLY A 130 -2.34 -10.89 -5.17
N ALA A 131 -3.50 -10.62 -4.57
CA ALA A 131 -4.79 -10.89 -5.18
C ALA A 131 -5.80 -9.78 -4.82
N MET A 132 -6.63 -9.41 -5.79
CA MET A 132 -7.66 -8.39 -5.65
C MET A 132 -9.05 -9.03 -5.82
N VAL A 133 -9.65 -9.40 -4.69
CA VAL A 133 -11.03 -9.95 -4.66
C VAL A 133 -12.02 -8.85 -5.03
N ARG A 134 -12.86 -9.13 -6.03
CA ARG A 134 -13.97 -8.27 -6.45
C ARG A 134 -15.05 -8.28 -5.37
N ARG A 135 -15.49 -7.11 -4.91
CA ARG A 135 -16.38 -7.01 -3.75
C ARG A 135 -17.85 -7.31 -4.03
N SER A 136 -18.34 -7.12 -5.27
CA SER A 136 -19.76 -7.27 -5.63
C SER A 136 -20.36 -8.60 -5.17
N ASP A 137 -19.60 -9.69 -5.29
CA ASP A 137 -20.02 -11.03 -4.86
C ASP A 137 -18.93 -11.82 -4.13
N ASN A 138 -17.71 -11.28 -4.02
CA ASN A 138 -16.53 -11.98 -3.49
C ASN A 138 -16.22 -13.31 -4.19
N ARG A 139 -16.66 -13.50 -5.45
CA ARG A 139 -16.46 -14.74 -6.22
C ARG A 139 -15.25 -14.66 -7.14
N ARG A 140 -14.96 -13.48 -7.69
CA ARG A 140 -13.84 -13.26 -8.62
C ARG A 140 -12.67 -12.59 -7.92
N ALA A 141 -11.46 -12.95 -8.33
CA ALA A 141 -10.25 -12.26 -7.93
C ALA A 141 -9.35 -12.03 -9.13
N LEU A 142 -8.56 -10.97 -9.10
CA LEU A 142 -7.41 -10.80 -10.00
C LEU A 142 -6.16 -11.22 -9.24
N VAL A 143 -5.52 -12.29 -9.69
CA VAL A 143 -4.29 -12.83 -9.11
C VAL A 143 -3.10 -12.24 -9.86
N LEU A 144 -2.15 -11.68 -9.11
CA LEU A 144 -0.96 -11.02 -9.63
C LEU A 144 0.25 -11.94 -9.42
N LEU A 145 0.93 -12.31 -10.51
CA LEU A 145 2.08 -13.22 -10.50
C LEU A 145 3.28 -12.57 -11.20
N SER A 146 4.38 -12.41 -10.48
CA SER A 146 5.65 -11.90 -11.03
C SER A 146 6.49 -13.05 -11.58
N PRO A 147 7.06 -12.94 -12.80
CA PRO A 147 7.88 -14.00 -13.38
C PRO A 147 9.28 -14.11 -12.77
N ASP A 148 9.77 -13.03 -12.14
CA ASP A 148 11.16 -12.90 -11.66
C ASP A 148 11.28 -12.27 -10.26
N GLY A 149 10.16 -11.89 -9.64
CA GLY A 149 10.13 -11.22 -8.34
C GLY A 149 10.40 -9.71 -8.40
N GLY A 150 10.49 -9.13 -9.61
CA GLY A 150 10.56 -7.69 -9.81
C GLY A 150 9.20 -7.00 -9.81
N ASP A 151 9.19 -5.73 -10.21
CA ASP A 151 7.96 -4.89 -10.25
C ASP A 151 6.94 -5.32 -11.31
N SER A 152 7.35 -6.21 -12.23
CA SER A 152 6.50 -6.72 -13.30
C SER A 152 5.65 -7.90 -12.80
N HIS A 153 4.36 -7.90 -13.14
CA HIS A 153 3.47 -9.01 -12.85
C HIS A 153 2.41 -9.20 -13.94
N ARG A 154 2.09 -10.47 -14.23
CA ARG A 154 0.93 -10.86 -15.02
C ARG A 154 -0.30 -10.85 -14.11
N VAL A 155 -1.43 -10.36 -14.61
CA VAL A 155 -2.70 -10.34 -13.88
C VAL A 155 -3.64 -11.35 -14.51
N ARG A 156 -4.19 -12.29 -13.73
CA ARG A 156 -5.13 -13.31 -14.24
C ARG A 156 -6.37 -13.38 -13.37
N GLU A 157 -7.53 -13.42 -14.01
CA GLU A 157 -8.80 -13.59 -13.32
C GLU A 157 -9.00 -15.04 -12.84
N PHE A 158 -9.44 -15.16 -11.59
CA PHE A 158 -9.58 -16.40 -10.86
C PHE A 158 -10.97 -16.52 -10.26
N ASP A 159 -11.57 -17.72 -10.36
CA ASP A 159 -12.82 -18.08 -9.71
C ASP A 159 -12.53 -18.70 -8.34
N LEU A 160 -12.99 -18.05 -7.26
CA LEU A 160 -12.78 -18.49 -5.87
C LEU A 160 -13.62 -19.70 -5.46
N GLU A 161 -14.69 -20.00 -6.19
CA GLU A 161 -15.52 -21.19 -5.97
C GLU A 161 -15.00 -22.38 -6.77
N ASP A 162 -14.75 -22.18 -8.07
CA ASP A 162 -14.29 -23.24 -8.97
C ASP A 162 -12.79 -23.53 -8.81
N ARG A 163 -12.03 -22.60 -8.20
CA ARG A 163 -10.58 -22.66 -7.95
C ARG A 163 -9.76 -22.80 -9.21
N THR A 164 -10.18 -22.07 -10.24
CA THR A 164 -9.53 -22.09 -11.54
C THR A 164 -9.39 -20.68 -12.08
N PHE A 165 -8.37 -20.48 -12.92
CA PHE A 165 -8.33 -19.30 -13.78
C PHE A 165 -9.52 -19.33 -14.75
N VAL A 166 -10.15 -18.18 -14.94
CA VAL A 166 -11.37 -18.04 -15.75
C VAL A 166 -11.01 -18.07 -17.23
N ASP A 167 -11.58 -19.02 -17.98
CA ASP A 167 -11.43 -19.05 -19.45
C ASP A 167 -12.08 -17.81 -20.07
N GLY A 168 -11.33 -17.09 -20.91
CA GLY A 168 -11.75 -15.79 -21.43
C GLY A 168 -11.88 -14.67 -20.39
N GLY A 169 -11.37 -14.86 -19.18
CA GLY A 169 -11.29 -13.83 -18.15
C GLY A 169 -10.23 -12.76 -18.45
N PHE A 170 -10.08 -11.79 -17.56
CA PHE A 170 -9.00 -10.81 -17.68
C PHE A 170 -7.63 -11.49 -17.55
N ASP A 171 -6.77 -11.27 -18.54
CA ASP A 171 -5.40 -11.77 -18.59
C ASP A 171 -4.48 -10.68 -19.14
N ILE A 172 -3.82 -9.95 -18.23
CA ILE A 172 -2.94 -8.83 -18.55
C ILE A 172 -1.50 -9.35 -18.56
N PRO A 173 -0.74 -9.16 -19.66
CA PRO A 173 0.66 -9.58 -19.75
C PRO A 173 1.53 -9.02 -18.63
N ALA A 174 2.68 -9.67 -18.39
CA ALA A 174 3.61 -9.25 -17.35
C ALA A 174 4.22 -7.89 -17.67
N ALA A 175 3.84 -6.88 -16.89
CA ALA A 175 4.38 -5.52 -16.93
C ALA A 175 4.22 -4.85 -15.57
N LYS A 176 4.72 -3.63 -15.43
CA LYS A 176 4.43 -2.76 -14.26
C LYS A 176 2.96 -2.32 -14.33
N THR A 177 2.04 -3.15 -13.85
CA THR A 177 0.60 -2.94 -14.00
C THR A 177 -0.02 -2.30 -12.76
N ARG A 178 -0.97 -1.40 -12.96
CA ARG A 178 -1.93 -0.90 -11.96
C ARG A 178 -3.34 -1.17 -12.46
N LEU A 179 -4.22 -1.64 -11.59
CA LEU A 179 -5.55 -2.05 -12.00
C LEU A 179 -6.59 -1.79 -10.91
N ALA A 180 -7.81 -1.45 -11.29
CA ALA A 180 -8.96 -1.34 -10.41
C ALA A 180 -10.22 -2.00 -11.02
N TRP A 181 -11.01 -2.69 -10.20
CA TRP A 181 -12.33 -3.20 -10.60
C TRP A 181 -13.33 -2.04 -10.68
N LEU A 182 -13.98 -1.84 -11.83
CA LEU A 182 -15.05 -0.85 -11.97
C LEU A 182 -16.43 -1.48 -11.84
N ASP A 183 -16.61 -2.67 -12.42
CA ASP A 183 -17.82 -3.49 -12.27
C ASP A 183 -17.48 -4.97 -12.54
N ASP A 184 -18.49 -5.79 -12.81
CA ASP A 184 -18.30 -7.22 -13.05
C ASP A 184 -17.59 -7.54 -14.38
N ASP A 185 -17.63 -6.63 -15.35
CA ASP A 185 -17.19 -6.82 -16.73
C ASP A 185 -16.18 -5.77 -17.20
N THR A 186 -15.76 -4.86 -16.33
CA THR A 186 -14.90 -3.73 -16.67
C THR A 186 -13.84 -3.50 -15.60
N VAL A 187 -12.59 -3.38 -16.04
CA VAL A 187 -11.45 -2.96 -15.21
C VAL A 187 -10.81 -1.71 -15.78
N LEU A 188 -10.33 -0.83 -14.90
CA LEU A 188 -9.45 0.27 -15.25
C LEU A 188 -8.02 -0.22 -15.13
N VAL A 189 -7.22 -0.16 -16.20
CA VAL A 189 -5.86 -0.70 -16.24
C VAL A 189 -4.87 0.33 -16.75
N ALA A 190 -3.74 0.46 -16.06
CA ALA A 190 -2.57 1.18 -16.54
C ALA A 190 -1.40 0.19 -16.63
N THR A 191 -0.93 -0.07 -17.83
CA THR A 191 0.09 -1.09 -18.12
C THR A 191 0.80 -0.80 -19.44
N GLU A 192 1.88 -1.52 -19.70
CA GLU A 192 2.60 -1.45 -20.97
C GLU A 192 1.80 -2.14 -22.09
N THR A 193 1.53 -1.40 -23.16
CA THR A 193 0.96 -1.91 -24.43
C THR A 193 1.93 -1.70 -25.59
N ASP A 194 2.65 -0.58 -25.57
CA ASP A 194 3.73 -0.24 -26.48
C ASP A 194 4.72 0.74 -25.81
N ALA A 195 5.78 1.13 -26.53
CA ALA A 195 6.79 2.06 -26.03
C ALA A 195 6.27 3.50 -25.80
N ASP A 196 5.13 3.87 -26.37
CA ASP A 196 4.49 5.17 -26.20
C ASP A 196 3.55 5.19 -24.97
N SER A 197 3.14 4.01 -24.49
CA SER A 197 2.38 3.79 -23.26
C SER A 197 3.19 3.92 -21.97
N LEU A 198 4.50 4.21 -22.06
CA LEU A 198 5.41 4.38 -20.92
C LEU A 198 5.96 5.82 -20.80
N THR A 199 6.19 6.25 -19.55
CA THR A 199 6.99 7.43 -19.23
C THR A 199 8.49 7.17 -19.45
N THR A 200 9.30 8.23 -19.40
CA THR A 200 10.77 8.11 -19.35
C THR A 200 11.26 7.36 -18.11
N SER A 201 10.41 7.22 -17.09
CA SER A 201 10.68 6.46 -15.87
C SER A 201 10.28 4.97 -15.98
N SER A 202 9.90 4.49 -17.18
CA SER A 202 9.46 3.11 -17.46
C SER A 202 8.16 2.67 -16.78
N TYR A 203 7.36 3.60 -16.27
CA TYR A 203 6.04 3.30 -15.71
C TYR A 203 4.93 3.61 -16.72
N PRO A 204 3.74 3.00 -16.58
CA PRO A 204 2.60 3.33 -17.43
C PRO A 204 2.26 4.81 -17.38
N ARG A 205 1.88 5.37 -18.53
CA ARG A 205 1.34 6.74 -18.64
C ARG A 205 -0.07 6.81 -19.19
N GLN A 206 -0.65 5.67 -19.59
CA GLN A 206 -2.00 5.57 -20.11
C GLN A 206 -2.85 4.70 -19.18
N ALA A 207 -4.04 5.18 -18.83
CA ALA A 207 -5.10 4.39 -18.23
C ALA A 207 -6.11 4.01 -19.32
N ARG A 208 -6.48 2.74 -19.37
CA ARG A 208 -7.43 2.17 -20.32
C ARG A 208 -8.60 1.53 -19.58
N ALA A 209 -9.81 1.72 -20.10
CA ALA A 209 -10.97 0.99 -19.61
C ALA A 209 -11.14 -0.28 -20.44
N LEU A 210 -10.85 -1.44 -19.83
CA LEU A 210 -10.86 -2.74 -20.48
C LEU A 210 -12.12 -3.50 -20.13
N ARG A 211 -12.91 -3.86 -21.15
CA ARG A 211 -14.07 -4.74 -20.98
C ARG A 211 -13.69 -6.20 -21.09
N ARG A 212 -14.44 -7.06 -20.42
CA ARG A 212 -14.33 -8.51 -20.52
C ARG A 212 -14.43 -8.97 -21.98
N GLY A 213 -13.51 -9.82 -22.40
CA GLY A 213 -13.42 -10.34 -23.77
C GLY A 213 -12.85 -9.34 -24.79
N GLN A 214 -12.54 -8.11 -24.40
CA GLN A 214 -11.82 -7.15 -25.25
C GLN A 214 -10.31 -7.41 -25.17
N SER A 215 -9.58 -7.15 -26.26
CA SER A 215 -8.12 -7.15 -26.21
C SER A 215 -7.61 -5.89 -25.52
N LEU A 216 -6.45 -5.97 -24.86
CA LEU A 216 -5.83 -4.82 -24.20
C LEU A 216 -5.47 -3.70 -25.20
N ASP A 217 -5.00 -4.07 -26.39
CA ASP A 217 -4.61 -3.12 -27.44
C ASP A 217 -5.81 -2.32 -27.98
N ASP A 218 -6.98 -2.95 -28.04
CA ASP A 218 -8.24 -2.34 -28.49
C ASP A 218 -8.95 -1.56 -27.36
N ALA A 219 -8.50 -1.65 -26.11
CA ALA A 219 -9.12 -0.96 -24.98
C ALA A 219 -8.88 0.55 -25.06
N PRO A 220 -9.93 1.41 -25.03
CA PRO A 220 -9.76 2.86 -25.16
C PRO A 220 -8.92 3.47 -24.04
N ILE A 221 -8.05 4.41 -24.41
CA ILE A 221 -7.33 5.26 -23.45
C ILE A 221 -8.31 6.28 -22.88
N VAL A 222 -8.56 6.21 -21.58
CA VAL A 222 -9.49 7.10 -20.87
C VAL A 222 -8.79 8.21 -20.08
N ALA A 223 -7.49 8.05 -19.82
CA ALA A 223 -6.62 9.13 -19.35
C ALA A 223 -5.17 8.88 -19.75
N GLU A 224 -4.41 9.96 -19.91
CA GLU A 224 -3.00 9.92 -20.25
C GLU A 224 -2.23 11.06 -19.57
N VAL A 225 -1.02 10.79 -19.08
CA VAL A 225 -0.12 11.78 -18.48
C VAL A 225 1.09 12.05 -19.38
N PRO A 226 1.78 13.20 -19.25
CA PRO A 226 3.00 13.51 -20.00
C PRO A 226 4.10 12.44 -19.87
N ARG A 227 4.96 12.33 -20.89
CA ARG A 227 6.01 11.30 -20.95
C ARG A 227 7.14 11.53 -19.93
N ASP A 228 7.36 12.78 -19.54
CA ASP A 228 8.39 13.22 -18.59
C ASP A 228 7.92 13.19 -17.12
N HIS A 229 6.66 12.83 -16.87
CA HIS A 229 6.16 12.55 -15.53
C HIS A 229 6.62 11.17 -15.04
N VAL A 230 6.36 10.83 -13.77
CA VAL A 230 6.74 9.53 -13.19
C VAL A 230 5.82 8.43 -13.71
N ALA A 231 4.51 8.53 -13.47
CA ALA A 231 3.54 7.47 -13.79
C ALA A 231 2.09 7.98 -13.73
N ILE A 232 1.18 7.24 -14.35
CA ILE A 232 -0.25 7.27 -14.02
C ILE A 232 -0.58 6.12 -13.06
N PHE A 233 -1.34 6.39 -12.01
CA PHE A 233 -1.95 5.37 -11.15
C PHE A 233 -3.47 5.40 -11.30
N VAL A 234 -4.09 4.23 -11.17
CA VAL A 234 -5.54 4.04 -11.26
C VAL A 234 -6.05 3.36 -10.00
N GLY A 235 -7.25 3.73 -9.58
CA GLY A 235 -7.91 3.20 -8.40
C GLY A 235 -9.42 3.24 -8.54
N SER A 236 -10.10 2.66 -7.56
CA SER A 236 -11.55 2.69 -7.44
C SER A 236 -11.94 2.72 -5.96
N ASP A 237 -13.10 3.28 -5.64
CA ASP A 237 -13.65 3.31 -4.28
C ASP A 237 -15.07 2.72 -4.25
N ILE A 238 -15.54 2.40 -3.04
CA ILE A 238 -16.88 1.85 -2.76
C ILE A 238 -17.49 2.64 -1.60
N ARG A 239 -18.66 3.24 -1.82
CA ARG A 239 -19.45 3.91 -0.77
C ARG A 239 -20.05 2.90 0.24
N PRO A 240 -20.29 3.29 1.51
CA PRO A 240 -20.73 2.36 2.55
C PRO A 240 -22.12 1.74 2.34
N ASP A 241 -22.97 2.39 1.55
CA ASP A 241 -24.33 1.97 1.24
C ASP A 241 -24.44 1.23 -0.11
N THR A 242 -23.30 1.00 -0.77
CA THR A 242 -23.22 0.25 -2.02
C THR A 242 -22.37 -1.01 -1.85
N GLU A 243 -22.79 -2.11 -2.47
CA GLU A 243 -21.98 -3.33 -2.57
C GLU A 243 -21.06 -3.31 -3.80
N ALA A 244 -21.20 -2.29 -4.65
CA ALA A 244 -20.46 -2.13 -5.89
C ALA A 244 -19.59 -0.88 -5.86
N THR A 245 -18.50 -0.93 -6.62
CA THR A 245 -17.67 0.22 -6.96
C THR A 245 -18.55 1.33 -7.53
N ASP A 246 -18.30 2.55 -7.11
CA ASP A 246 -19.09 3.71 -7.49
C ASP A 246 -18.23 4.86 -8.03
N ARG A 247 -16.90 4.78 -7.88
CA ARG A 247 -15.97 5.81 -8.31
C ARG A 247 -14.71 5.23 -8.93
N ALA A 248 -14.21 5.90 -9.96
CA ALA A 248 -12.86 5.69 -10.49
C ALA A 248 -11.95 6.85 -10.09
N VAL A 249 -10.68 6.54 -9.82
CA VAL A 249 -9.64 7.51 -9.43
C VAL A 249 -8.45 7.39 -10.37
N ILE A 250 -7.90 8.54 -10.74
CA ILE A 250 -6.73 8.68 -11.60
C ILE A 250 -5.75 9.63 -10.92
N ILE A 251 -4.51 9.18 -10.73
CA ILE A 251 -3.44 9.98 -10.15
C ILE A 251 -2.36 10.16 -11.21
N ASP A 252 -2.05 11.41 -11.52
CA ASP A 252 -0.88 11.81 -12.28
C ASP A 252 0.27 12.11 -11.30
N ALA A 253 1.24 11.21 -11.22
CA ALA A 253 2.46 11.44 -10.45
C ALA A 253 3.47 12.20 -11.32
N ILE A 254 3.59 13.50 -11.08
CA ILE A 254 4.41 14.43 -11.86
C ILE A 254 5.89 14.17 -11.58
N ASP A 255 6.24 14.17 -10.30
CA ASP A 255 7.56 13.80 -9.79
C ASP A 255 7.41 13.01 -8.47
N PHE A 256 8.49 12.84 -7.71
CA PHE A 256 8.45 12.08 -6.46
C PHE A 256 7.65 12.77 -5.34
N PHE A 257 7.47 14.09 -5.43
CA PHE A 257 6.82 14.92 -4.40
C PHE A 257 5.52 15.57 -4.88
N ASN A 258 5.32 15.67 -6.19
CA ASN A 258 4.20 16.35 -6.82
C ASN A 258 3.28 15.38 -7.55
N SER A 259 1.97 15.50 -7.30
CA SER A 259 0.94 14.73 -7.99
C SER A 259 -0.32 15.56 -8.22
N THR A 260 -1.19 15.09 -9.11
CA THR A 260 -2.56 15.58 -9.20
C THR A 260 -3.50 14.39 -9.20
N MET A 261 -4.66 14.55 -8.57
CA MET A 261 -5.68 13.50 -8.52
C MET A 261 -6.96 13.98 -9.20
N SER A 262 -7.54 13.11 -10.01
CA SER A 262 -8.85 13.28 -10.60
C SER A 262 -9.73 12.06 -10.30
N PHE A 263 -11.04 12.25 -10.29
CA PHE A 263 -11.99 11.19 -10.02
C PHE A 263 -13.29 11.42 -10.78
N LEU A 264 -14.08 10.37 -10.99
CA LEU A 264 -15.43 10.47 -11.53
C LEU A 264 -16.35 9.47 -10.83
N ASP A 265 -17.60 9.85 -10.64
CA ASP A 265 -18.62 8.90 -10.19
C ASP A 265 -19.05 8.06 -11.38
N LEU A 266 -19.06 6.74 -11.23
CA LEU A 266 -19.34 5.80 -12.32
C LEU A 266 -20.72 6.02 -12.92
N THR A 267 -21.69 6.50 -12.12
CA THR A 267 -23.03 6.88 -12.59
C THR A 267 -23.02 7.93 -13.69
N ASP A 268 -22.01 8.80 -13.74
CA ASP A 268 -21.90 9.86 -14.74
C ASP A 268 -21.50 9.33 -16.12
N ILE A 269 -20.94 8.11 -16.16
CA ILE A 269 -20.55 7.41 -17.38
C ILE A 269 -21.35 6.13 -17.64
N THR A 270 -22.36 5.83 -16.81
CA THR A 270 -23.25 4.68 -17.02
C THR A 270 -24.24 4.96 -18.14
N SER A 271 -24.25 4.08 -19.13
CA SER A 271 -25.18 4.12 -20.26
C SER A 271 -26.59 3.70 -19.86
N ALA A 272 -27.59 3.98 -20.70
CA ALA A 272 -29.00 3.65 -20.42
C ALA A 272 -29.28 2.14 -20.26
N ASP A 273 -28.39 1.29 -20.77
CA ASP A 273 -28.45 -0.18 -20.61
C ASP A 273 -27.77 -0.68 -19.33
N GLY A 274 -27.22 0.22 -18.51
CA GLY A 274 -26.52 -0.09 -17.26
C GLY A 274 -25.03 -0.36 -17.43
N SER A 275 -24.48 -0.37 -18.66
CA SER A 275 -23.05 -0.58 -18.89
C SER A 275 -22.23 0.70 -18.69
N LEU A 276 -21.01 0.57 -18.18
CA LEU A 276 -20.07 1.70 -18.10
C LEU A 276 -19.59 2.08 -19.50
N SER A 277 -19.67 3.36 -19.84
CA SER A 277 -19.05 3.90 -21.04
C SER A 277 -17.53 3.79 -20.94
N VAL A 278 -16.92 3.29 -22.01
CA VAL A 278 -15.45 3.29 -22.17
C VAL A 278 -14.99 4.33 -23.19
N GLU A 279 -15.90 5.22 -23.61
CA GLU A 279 -15.58 6.26 -24.58
C GLU A 279 -14.72 7.35 -23.93
N PRO A 280 -13.55 7.70 -24.51
CA PRO A 280 -12.64 8.68 -23.92
C PRO A 280 -13.28 10.03 -23.64
N THR A 281 -14.23 10.46 -24.48
CA THR A 281 -14.94 11.74 -24.28
C THR A 281 -15.87 11.69 -23.07
N ALA A 282 -16.54 10.58 -22.81
CA ALA A 282 -17.41 10.45 -21.63
C ALA A 282 -16.58 10.52 -20.33
N TRP A 283 -15.40 9.91 -20.32
CA TRP A 283 -14.45 10.01 -19.21
C TRP A 283 -13.92 11.43 -19.05
N ALA A 284 -13.47 12.06 -20.13
CA ALA A 284 -12.95 13.43 -20.08
C ALA A 284 -13.98 14.45 -19.59
N ASP A 285 -15.26 14.29 -19.98
CA ASP A 285 -16.35 15.17 -19.56
C ASP A 285 -16.77 14.95 -18.10
N ALA A 286 -16.59 13.72 -17.56
CA ALA A 286 -16.98 13.36 -16.20
C ALA A 286 -15.87 13.51 -15.15
N LEU A 287 -14.60 13.59 -15.57
CA LEU A 287 -13.45 13.68 -14.66
C LEU A 287 -13.42 15.02 -13.91
N ASN A 288 -13.47 14.93 -12.59
CA ASN A 288 -13.30 16.02 -11.65
C ASN A 288 -11.86 16.03 -11.13
N ARG A 289 -11.07 17.02 -11.53
CA ARG A 289 -9.73 17.24 -10.97
C ARG A 289 -9.84 17.98 -9.64
N VAL A 290 -9.12 17.50 -8.62
CA VAL A 290 -9.03 18.20 -7.33
C VAL A 290 -8.03 19.36 -7.46
N ASP A 291 -8.51 20.59 -7.35
CA ASP A 291 -7.70 21.81 -7.54
C ASP A 291 -6.98 22.22 -6.25
N VAL A 292 -5.84 21.58 -5.99
CA VAL A 292 -4.93 21.89 -4.89
C VAL A 292 -3.47 21.97 -5.40
N PRO A 293 -2.54 22.59 -4.66
CA PRO A 293 -1.13 22.54 -5.02
C PRO A 293 -0.65 21.09 -5.17
N THR A 294 0.30 20.87 -6.09
CA THR A 294 0.71 19.52 -6.48
C THR A 294 1.47 18.76 -5.40
N ASP A 295 2.03 19.47 -4.42
CA ASP A 295 2.67 18.89 -3.23
C ASP A 295 1.68 18.58 -2.10
N VAL A 296 0.38 18.68 -2.37
CA VAL A 296 -0.69 18.14 -1.53
C VAL A 296 -1.05 16.76 -2.01
N GLU A 297 -0.70 15.73 -1.23
CA GLU A 297 -1.18 14.38 -1.46
C GLU A 297 -2.69 14.34 -1.20
N VAL A 298 -3.45 13.85 -2.17
CA VAL A 298 -4.90 13.75 -2.09
C VAL A 298 -5.32 12.29 -2.08
N GLY A 299 -6.21 11.95 -1.15
CA GLY A 299 -6.81 10.61 -1.06
C GLY A 299 -8.33 10.69 -0.93
N PHE A 300 -8.97 9.53 -0.98
CA PHE A 300 -10.40 9.39 -0.70
C PHE A 300 -10.66 8.35 0.37
N GLU A 301 -11.70 8.64 1.14
CA GLU A 301 -12.43 7.65 1.91
C GLU A 301 -13.92 7.97 1.73
N ARG A 302 -14.63 7.20 0.89
CA ARG A 302 -16.07 7.39 0.64
C ARG A 302 -16.35 8.78 0.11
N ASP A 303 -17.14 9.58 0.83
CA ASP A 303 -17.46 10.97 0.47
C ASP A 303 -16.52 11.98 1.13
N LEU A 304 -15.43 11.54 1.76
CA LEU A 304 -14.39 12.41 2.28
C LEU A 304 -13.19 12.43 1.35
N VAL A 305 -12.72 13.64 1.05
CA VAL A 305 -11.46 13.90 0.35
C VAL A 305 -10.42 14.27 1.40
N LEU A 306 -9.29 13.59 1.38
CA LEU A 306 -8.19 13.78 2.31
C LEU A 306 -7.09 14.62 1.67
N PHE A 307 -6.46 15.48 2.45
CA PHE A 307 -5.38 16.36 2.02
C PHE A 307 -4.20 16.28 3.00
N ARG A 308 -3.02 15.92 2.50
CA ARG A 308 -1.76 15.88 3.26
C ARG A 308 -0.71 16.71 2.55
N PRO A 309 -0.49 17.96 2.98
CA PRO A 309 0.40 18.86 2.27
C PRO A 309 1.85 18.70 2.74
N GLN A 310 2.81 18.70 1.80
CA GLN A 310 4.25 18.67 2.11
C GLN A 310 4.80 20.06 2.47
N SER A 311 4.18 21.11 1.96
CA SER A 311 4.39 22.49 2.40
C SER A 311 3.12 23.05 3.06
N THR A 312 3.17 24.23 3.69
CA THR A 312 1.96 24.84 4.23
C THR A 312 0.99 25.20 3.12
N TRP A 313 -0.18 24.56 3.11
CA TRP A 313 -1.23 24.82 2.13
C TRP A 313 -2.25 25.83 2.68
N LYS A 314 -2.49 26.90 1.92
CA LYS A 314 -3.50 27.91 2.22
C LYS A 314 -4.68 27.73 1.29
N SER A 315 -5.77 27.19 1.83
CA SER A 315 -7.08 27.20 1.16
C SER A 315 -7.74 28.59 1.30
N ALA A 316 -8.93 28.77 0.74
CA ALA A 316 -9.66 30.03 0.84
C ALA A 316 -10.01 30.43 2.29
N THR A 317 -10.23 29.45 3.16
CA THR A 317 -10.73 29.67 4.53
C THR A 317 -9.78 29.19 5.63
N THR A 318 -8.88 28.27 5.29
CA THR A 318 -8.12 27.48 6.27
C THR A 318 -6.66 27.33 5.84
N GLU A 319 -5.74 27.38 6.79
CA GLU A 319 -4.33 27.03 6.59
C GLU A 319 -4.06 25.63 7.15
N VAL A 320 -3.48 24.75 6.34
CA VAL A 320 -3.07 23.39 6.72
C VAL A 320 -1.54 23.36 6.74
N ALA A 321 -0.96 23.07 7.91
CA ALA A 321 0.48 23.01 8.07
C ALA A 321 1.09 21.82 7.29
N ALA A 322 2.35 21.95 6.87
CA ALA A 322 3.12 20.84 6.30
C ALA A 322 3.09 19.62 7.25
N GLY A 323 2.83 18.44 6.71
CA GLY A 323 2.66 17.20 7.49
C GLY A 323 1.34 17.09 8.26
N GLY A 324 0.44 18.06 8.11
CA GLY A 324 -0.93 18.01 8.62
C GLY A 324 -1.82 17.06 7.84
N LEU A 325 -3.02 16.83 8.37
CA LEU A 325 -4.11 16.14 7.68
C LEU A 325 -5.34 17.01 7.74
N ALA A 326 -5.97 17.23 6.60
CA ALA A 326 -7.25 17.89 6.50
C ALA A 326 -8.20 17.08 5.62
N ILE A 327 -9.51 17.30 5.79
CA ILE A 327 -10.54 16.62 5.03
C ILE A 327 -11.60 17.60 4.54
N ALA A 328 -12.27 17.29 3.44
CA ALA A 328 -13.47 17.99 2.99
C ALA A 328 -14.48 17.00 2.41
N ASP A 329 -15.76 17.35 2.45
CA ASP A 329 -16.80 16.60 1.75
C ASP A 329 -16.58 16.68 0.23
N ILE A 330 -16.76 15.56 -0.45
CA ILE A 330 -16.53 15.45 -1.88
C ILE A 330 -17.43 16.37 -2.70
N ASP A 331 -18.67 16.57 -2.28
CA ASP A 331 -19.60 17.49 -2.94
C ASP A 331 -19.07 18.93 -2.90
N ALA A 332 -18.42 19.33 -1.80
CA ALA A 332 -17.76 20.64 -1.72
C ALA A 332 -16.54 20.69 -2.66
N VAL A 333 -15.74 19.63 -2.71
CA VAL A 333 -14.58 19.55 -3.62
C VAL A 333 -14.99 19.63 -5.09
N LYS A 334 -16.08 18.97 -5.49
CA LYS A 334 -16.64 19.06 -6.87
C LYS A 334 -17.05 20.48 -7.26
N THR A 335 -17.40 21.33 -6.30
CA THR A 335 -17.73 22.74 -6.59
C THR A 335 -16.49 23.62 -6.83
N GLY A 336 -15.30 23.14 -6.45
CA GLY A 336 -14.04 23.87 -6.56
C GLY A 336 -13.71 24.78 -5.37
N GLU A 337 -14.66 25.10 -4.49
CA GLU A 337 -14.42 25.86 -3.27
C GLU A 337 -14.05 24.92 -2.10
N ILE A 338 -12.79 24.53 -2.02
CA ILE A 338 -12.30 23.60 -0.97
C ILE A 338 -12.07 24.37 0.34
N ALA A 339 -12.97 24.18 1.30
CA ALA A 339 -12.87 24.69 2.67
C ALA A 339 -12.67 23.52 3.66
N PRO A 340 -11.45 23.00 3.82
CA PRO A 340 -11.24 21.76 4.53
C PRO A 340 -11.24 21.95 6.05
N ARG A 341 -11.66 20.90 6.76
CA ARG A 341 -11.49 20.73 8.21
C ARG A 341 -10.10 20.18 8.49
N VAL A 342 -9.33 20.84 9.34
CA VAL A 342 -8.05 20.28 9.83
C VAL A 342 -8.33 19.19 10.86
N ILE A 343 -7.82 17.99 10.60
CA ILE A 343 -7.93 16.81 11.47
C ILE A 343 -6.70 16.67 12.35
N PHE A 344 -5.51 16.95 11.80
CA PHE A 344 -4.26 16.87 12.53
C PHE A 344 -3.33 18.01 12.14
N THR A 345 -2.72 18.63 13.16
CA THR A 345 -1.64 19.60 13.00
C THR A 345 -0.42 19.07 13.75
N PRO A 346 0.72 18.85 13.08
CA PRO A 346 1.94 18.42 13.75
C PRO A 346 2.47 19.51 14.69
N ASP A 347 3.15 19.08 15.74
CA ASP A 347 3.92 19.95 16.63
C ASP A 347 5.43 19.64 16.53
N ALA A 348 6.24 20.16 17.46
CA ALA A 348 7.68 19.97 17.44
C ALA A 348 8.14 18.52 17.66
N HIS A 349 7.27 17.66 18.19
CA HIS A 349 7.58 16.29 18.63
C HIS A 349 6.68 15.23 18.02
N THR A 350 5.56 15.62 17.39
CA THR A 350 4.53 14.70 16.92
C THR A 350 4.34 14.78 15.41
N SER A 351 4.46 13.64 14.73
CA SER A 351 4.15 13.49 13.30
C SER A 351 3.04 12.47 13.06
N LEU A 352 2.33 12.61 11.95
CA LEU A 352 1.36 11.62 11.45
C LEU A 352 2.11 10.57 10.63
N GLN A 353 2.13 9.33 11.11
CA GLN A 353 2.73 8.20 10.40
C GLN A 353 1.75 7.64 9.36
N SER A 354 0.56 7.28 9.80
CA SER A 354 -0.51 6.71 8.97
C SER A 354 -1.87 6.95 9.61
N PHE A 355 -2.92 6.51 8.93
CA PHE A 355 -4.27 6.56 9.45
C PHE A 355 -5.08 5.41 8.85
N THR A 356 -6.10 4.98 9.58
CA THR A 356 -7.00 3.93 9.13
C THR A 356 -8.44 4.36 9.35
N PHE A 357 -9.27 4.22 8.32
CA PHE A 357 -10.71 4.32 8.45
C PHE A 357 -11.32 2.95 8.73
N THR A 358 -12.10 2.89 9.79
CA THR A 358 -13.23 1.97 9.91
C THR A 358 -14.49 2.66 9.38
N ARG A 359 -15.66 2.02 9.45
CA ARG A 359 -16.91 2.63 8.96
C ARG A 359 -17.25 3.93 9.69
N ASP A 360 -17.13 3.99 11.00
CA ASP A 360 -17.63 5.15 11.75
C ASP A 360 -16.51 5.95 12.42
N TYR A 361 -15.26 5.47 12.32
CA TYR A 361 -14.10 6.07 13.00
C TYR A 361 -12.89 6.21 12.08
N LEU A 362 -12.13 7.29 12.29
CA LEU A 362 -10.78 7.48 11.78
C LEU A 362 -9.79 7.27 12.92
N VAL A 363 -8.83 6.37 12.77
CA VAL A 363 -7.72 6.20 13.72
C VAL A 363 -6.46 6.83 13.14
N LEU A 364 -5.85 7.76 13.84
CA LEU A 364 -4.53 8.32 13.53
C LEU A 364 -3.46 7.52 14.24
N GLU A 365 -2.46 7.09 13.47
CA GLU A 365 -1.22 6.51 13.97
C GLU A 365 -0.17 7.63 13.98
N LEU A 366 0.15 8.11 15.19
CA LEU A 366 1.06 9.21 15.42
C LEU A 366 2.40 8.69 15.96
N LEU A 367 3.47 9.44 15.68
CA LEU A 367 4.77 9.25 16.29
C LEU A 367 5.10 10.47 17.14
N ALA A 368 5.04 10.30 18.47
CA ALA A 368 5.55 11.28 19.42
C ALA A 368 6.99 10.90 19.79
N ASP A 369 7.95 11.68 19.34
CA ASP A 369 9.38 11.35 19.42
C ASP A 369 9.66 9.92 18.93
N VAL A 370 9.10 9.51 17.79
CA VAL A 370 9.29 8.14 17.24
C VAL A 370 8.69 7.01 18.11
N GLN A 371 7.86 7.34 19.11
CA GLN A 371 7.02 6.36 19.81
C GLN A 371 5.58 6.43 19.32
N SER A 372 4.98 5.25 19.05
CA SER A 372 3.62 5.17 18.55
C SER A 372 2.60 5.72 19.56
N LYS A 373 1.61 6.44 19.06
CA LYS A 373 0.39 6.85 19.78
C LYS A 373 -0.80 6.69 18.85
N LEU A 374 -1.89 6.13 19.35
CA LEU A 374 -3.12 5.97 18.60
C LEU A 374 -4.19 6.94 19.11
N THR A 375 -4.79 7.67 18.18
CA THR A 375 -5.89 8.60 18.43
C THR A 375 -7.09 8.20 17.58
N VAL A 376 -8.27 8.03 18.18
CA VAL A 376 -9.53 7.75 17.49
C VAL A 376 -10.32 9.04 17.34
N LEU A 377 -10.85 9.29 16.14
CA LEU A 377 -11.82 10.34 15.85
C LEU A 377 -13.16 9.70 15.43
N ASP A 378 -14.23 10.09 16.11
CA ASP A 378 -15.61 9.66 15.81
C ASP A 378 -16.21 10.53 14.70
N LEU A 379 -16.44 9.95 13.52
CA LEU A 379 -16.98 10.66 12.36
C LEU A 379 -18.42 11.14 12.59
N GLY A 380 -19.21 10.38 13.37
CA GLY A 380 -20.60 10.70 13.69
C GLY A 380 -20.77 11.74 14.79
N ASN A 381 -19.70 12.02 15.55
CA ASN A 381 -19.67 12.99 16.63
C ASN A 381 -18.64 14.10 16.38
N ASP A 382 -18.72 14.71 15.20
CA ASP A 382 -17.91 15.89 14.83
C ASP A 382 -16.39 15.69 15.02
N PHE A 383 -15.90 14.48 14.73
CA PHE A 383 -14.49 14.08 14.92
C PHE A 383 -14.03 14.18 16.37
N ALA A 384 -14.91 13.90 17.33
CA ALA A 384 -14.54 13.86 18.74
C ALA A 384 -13.37 12.89 18.97
N GLU A 385 -12.33 13.40 19.63
CA GLU A 385 -11.07 12.70 19.83
C GLU A 385 -11.06 11.86 21.12
N SER A 386 -10.52 10.65 21.05
CA SER A 386 -10.18 9.82 22.22
C SER A 386 -8.88 9.04 21.98
N ALA A 387 -8.23 8.58 23.05
CA ALA A 387 -7.04 7.73 22.93
C ALA A 387 -7.45 6.27 22.73
N LEU A 388 -6.76 5.54 21.84
CA LEU A 388 -6.87 4.09 21.77
C LEU A 388 -5.74 3.45 22.61
N PRO A 389 -6.05 2.78 23.74
CA PRO A 389 -5.04 2.10 24.54
C PRO A 389 -4.45 0.88 23.80
N GLY A 390 -3.40 0.28 24.38
CA GLY A 390 -2.77 -0.91 23.80
C GLY A 390 -1.47 -0.63 23.02
N VAL A 391 -0.86 0.53 23.27
CA VAL A 391 0.46 0.91 22.73
C VAL A 391 1.48 0.93 23.87
N PRO A 392 2.20 -0.17 24.15
CA PRO A 392 3.24 -0.18 25.15
C PRO A 392 4.42 0.72 24.72
N ALA A 393 5.17 1.24 25.70
CA ALA A 393 6.37 2.03 25.41
C ALA A 393 7.37 1.26 24.54
N ASN A 394 8.07 1.96 23.65
CA ASN A 394 9.06 1.40 22.72
C ASN A 394 8.51 0.29 21.80
N HIS A 395 7.20 0.23 21.58
CA HIS A 395 6.59 -0.64 20.58
C HIS A 395 6.20 0.17 19.35
N MET A 396 6.38 -0.46 18.19
CA MET A 396 5.70 -0.05 16.98
C MET A 396 4.34 -0.70 16.94
N VAL A 397 3.31 0.09 16.68
CA VAL A 397 1.95 -0.42 16.50
C VAL A 397 1.46 -0.05 15.10
N GLY A 398 0.86 -1.03 14.43
CA GLY A 398 0.15 -0.87 13.16
C GLY A 398 -1.32 -1.22 13.36
N LEU A 399 -2.22 -0.43 12.79
CA LEU A 399 -3.66 -0.69 12.81
C LEU A 399 -4.21 -0.85 11.39
N GLY A 400 -5.15 -1.78 11.20
CA GLY A 400 -5.87 -1.95 9.94
C GLY A 400 -7.31 -2.35 10.16
N ALA A 401 -8.25 -1.78 9.40
CA ALA A 401 -9.66 -2.18 9.47
C ALA A 401 -9.80 -3.64 9.03
N VAL A 402 -10.63 -4.41 9.73
CA VAL A 402 -10.89 -5.82 9.39
C VAL A 402 -11.59 -5.90 8.04
N ASP A 403 -12.77 -5.28 7.95
CA ASP A 403 -13.43 -4.96 6.70
C ASP A 403 -14.49 -3.87 6.93
N LYS A 404 -14.15 -2.61 6.63
CA LYS A 404 -15.03 -1.45 6.83
C LYS A 404 -16.30 -1.46 5.97
N HIS A 405 -16.34 -2.28 4.91
CA HIS A 405 -17.50 -2.41 4.03
C HIS A 405 -18.43 -3.55 4.44
N ASP A 406 -17.97 -4.48 5.29
CA ASP A 406 -18.82 -5.54 5.81
C ASP A 406 -19.59 -5.02 7.03
N PRO A 407 -20.94 -5.03 7.01
CA PRO A 407 -21.73 -4.55 8.13
C PRO A 407 -21.41 -5.20 9.48
N ALA A 408 -20.99 -6.47 9.48
CA ALA A 408 -20.71 -7.25 10.70
C ALA A 408 -19.35 -6.90 11.32
N THR A 409 -18.39 -6.38 10.55
CA THR A 409 -17.04 -6.04 11.03
C THR A 409 -16.63 -4.60 10.73
N ALA A 410 -17.61 -3.74 10.51
CA ALA A 410 -17.39 -2.44 9.91
C ALA A 410 -16.53 -1.50 10.76
N ASN A 411 -16.63 -1.64 12.09
CA ASN A 411 -15.83 -0.90 13.08
C ASN A 411 -14.77 -1.76 13.75
N ASP A 412 -14.52 -2.95 13.22
CA ASP A 412 -13.53 -3.86 13.76
C ASP A 412 -12.15 -3.57 13.15
N PHE A 413 -11.12 -3.74 13.97
CA PHE A 413 -9.75 -3.48 13.59
C PHE A 413 -8.80 -4.59 14.06
N TRP A 414 -7.78 -4.81 13.25
CA TRP A 414 -6.57 -5.51 13.61
C TRP A 414 -5.58 -4.53 14.21
N MET A 415 -4.92 -4.93 15.29
CA MET A 415 -3.79 -4.20 15.85
C MET A 415 -2.59 -5.14 15.92
N VAL A 416 -1.50 -4.76 15.26
CA VAL A 416 -0.22 -5.47 15.32
C VAL A 416 0.73 -4.65 16.17
N SER A 417 1.17 -5.19 17.30
CA SER A 417 2.15 -4.55 18.19
C SER A 417 3.45 -5.35 18.20
N THR A 418 4.58 -4.70 18.01
CA THR A 418 5.92 -5.31 18.04
C THR A 418 6.90 -4.41 18.79
N GLY A 419 7.66 -4.99 19.72
CA GLY A 419 8.73 -4.29 20.42
C GLY A 419 10.10 -4.88 20.04
N PHE A 420 11.19 -4.18 20.38
CA PHE A 420 12.54 -4.70 20.11
C PHE A 420 12.84 -6.01 20.86
N LEU A 421 12.23 -6.21 22.04
CA LEU A 421 12.38 -7.39 22.90
C LEU A 421 11.07 -8.18 23.04
N THR A 422 10.01 -7.75 22.35
CA THR A 422 8.68 -8.37 22.44
C THR A 422 8.25 -8.82 21.05
N PRO A 423 8.05 -10.13 20.82
CA PRO A 423 7.56 -10.63 19.55
C PRO A 423 6.22 -10.01 19.14
N SER A 424 5.95 -10.00 17.83
CA SER A 424 4.72 -9.45 17.29
C SER A 424 3.48 -10.11 17.89
N THR A 425 2.50 -9.30 18.27
CA THR A 425 1.18 -9.75 18.73
C THR A 425 0.11 -9.15 17.82
N LEU A 426 -0.78 -10.01 17.32
CA LEU A 426 -1.98 -9.64 16.58
C LEU A 426 -3.17 -9.65 17.53
N SER A 427 -3.79 -8.49 17.70
CA SER A 427 -5.01 -8.29 18.46
C SER A 427 -6.17 -7.87 17.56
N TYR A 428 -7.39 -8.11 18.03
CA TYR A 428 -8.65 -7.73 17.42
C TYR A 428 -9.42 -6.83 18.37
N GLY A 429 -10.03 -5.77 17.86
CA GLY A 429 -10.91 -4.91 18.65
C GLY A 429 -12.02 -4.31 17.80
N THR A 430 -12.98 -3.68 18.48
CA THR A 430 -14.11 -2.97 17.87
C THR A 430 -14.16 -1.56 18.43
N LEU A 431 -14.34 -0.57 17.55
CA LEU A 431 -14.54 0.84 17.94
C LEU A 431 -16.03 1.14 18.13
N GLY A 432 -16.32 2.04 19.08
CA GLY A 432 -17.67 2.49 19.44
C GLY A 432 -18.21 1.87 20.73
N PRO A 433 -19.44 2.23 21.13
CA PRO A 433 -20.06 1.71 22.34
C PRO A 433 -20.15 0.18 22.26
N SER A 434 -19.56 -0.50 23.24
CA SER A 434 -19.59 -1.96 23.29
C SER A 434 -21.00 -2.43 23.71
N ASP A 435 -21.73 -3.05 22.80
CA ASP A 435 -22.95 -3.78 23.15
C ASP A 435 -22.58 -5.07 23.90
N GLU A 436 -22.81 -5.07 25.22
CA GLU A 436 -23.11 -6.21 26.11
C GLU A 436 -22.49 -7.59 25.77
N ALA A 437 -21.20 -7.82 26.10
CA ALA A 437 -20.70 -9.20 26.33
C ALA A 437 -19.49 -9.35 27.28
N ALA A 438 -18.96 -8.27 27.85
CA ALA A 438 -18.00 -8.34 28.95
C ALA A 438 -18.53 -7.46 30.10
N GLY A 439 -18.66 -8.04 31.30
CA GLY A 439 -19.30 -7.43 32.48
C GLY A 439 -18.56 -6.24 33.10
N THR A 440 -18.10 -5.30 32.29
CA THR A 440 -17.52 -4.01 32.69
C THR A 440 -18.12 -2.93 31.80
N ASN A 441 -18.95 -2.05 32.38
CA ASN A 441 -19.31 -0.78 31.77
C ASN A 441 -18.02 0.03 31.53
N SER A 442 -17.40 -0.14 30.37
CA SER A 442 -16.29 0.70 29.93
C SER A 442 -16.61 1.19 28.53
N ASP A 443 -16.79 2.50 28.38
CA ASP A 443 -16.86 3.23 27.11
C ASP A 443 -15.51 3.18 26.33
N GLU A 444 -14.60 2.27 26.69
CA GLU A 444 -13.26 2.14 26.10
C GLU A 444 -13.19 0.90 25.20
N PRO A 445 -12.56 1.00 24.01
CA PRO A 445 -12.31 -0.14 23.15
C PRO A 445 -11.45 -1.17 23.89
N THR A 446 -11.93 -2.41 23.97
CA THR A 446 -11.13 -3.53 24.46
C THR A 446 -10.57 -4.31 23.28
N THR A 447 -9.31 -4.71 23.37
CA THR A 447 -8.65 -5.56 22.37
C THR A 447 -8.45 -6.95 22.93
N GLU A 448 -8.72 -7.96 22.11
CA GLU A 448 -8.45 -9.36 22.37
C GLU A 448 -7.20 -9.79 21.61
N VAL A 449 -6.26 -10.46 22.29
CA VAL A 449 -5.11 -11.09 21.62
C VAL A 449 -5.59 -12.33 20.85
N ILE A 450 -5.33 -12.36 19.55
CA ILE A 450 -5.73 -13.47 18.66
C ILE A 450 -4.55 -14.41 18.41
N LYS A 451 -3.36 -13.87 18.11
CA LYS A 451 -2.13 -14.65 17.88
C LYS A 451 -0.91 -13.87 18.35
N SER A 452 0.11 -14.59 18.81
CA SER A 452 1.43 -14.03 19.14
C SER A 452 2.51 -14.85 18.47
N ALA A 453 3.51 -14.18 17.91
CA ALA A 453 4.70 -14.84 17.40
C ALA A 453 5.53 -15.39 18.57
N PRO A 454 6.24 -16.51 18.38
CA PRO A 454 7.12 -17.06 19.42
C PRO A 454 8.30 -16.13 19.70
N ALA A 455 8.82 -16.22 20.93
CA ALA A 455 10.12 -15.65 21.25
C ALA A 455 11.23 -16.49 20.59
N MET A 456 12.06 -15.86 19.77
CA MET A 456 13.15 -16.54 19.04
C MET A 456 14.51 -16.39 19.71
N PHE A 457 14.58 -15.59 20.78
CA PHE A 457 15.76 -15.45 21.63
C PHE A 457 15.33 -15.12 23.07
N ASP A 458 16.24 -15.33 24.02
CA ASP A 458 16.04 -14.98 25.42
C ASP A 458 16.27 -13.48 25.64
N ALA A 459 15.21 -12.76 26.01
CA ALA A 459 15.26 -11.33 26.29
C ALA A 459 15.50 -11.02 27.78
N GLU A 460 15.66 -12.04 28.64
CA GLU A 460 15.92 -11.82 30.06
C GLU A 460 17.21 -11.02 30.29
N GLY A 461 17.13 -9.96 31.09
CA GLY A 461 18.25 -9.07 31.40
C GLY A 461 18.59 -8.06 30.29
N LEU A 462 17.72 -7.90 29.28
CA LEU A 462 17.82 -6.86 28.27
C LEU A 462 16.75 -5.77 28.45
N SER A 463 17.11 -4.52 28.14
CA SER A 463 16.23 -3.37 28.16
C SER A 463 16.23 -2.60 26.83
N VAL A 464 15.21 -1.74 26.68
CA VAL A 464 15.13 -0.77 25.58
C VAL A 464 15.00 0.62 26.18
N GLU A 465 15.93 1.49 25.83
CA GLU A 465 15.92 2.90 26.23
C GLU A 465 15.93 3.82 25.02
N GLN A 466 15.23 4.93 25.12
CA GLN A 466 15.27 5.99 24.12
C GLN A 466 16.17 7.14 24.60
N HIS A 467 17.06 7.58 23.72
CA HIS A 467 18.00 8.66 23.99
C HIS A 467 17.98 9.69 22.87
N PHE A 468 18.63 10.83 23.10
CA PHE A 468 18.78 11.91 22.12
C PHE A 468 20.23 12.36 22.03
N ALA A 469 20.86 12.11 20.89
CA ALA A 469 22.16 12.69 20.55
C ALA A 469 21.99 14.16 20.15
N THR A 470 23.04 14.96 20.31
CA THR A 470 23.05 16.35 19.84
C THR A 470 23.95 16.45 18.61
N SER A 471 23.37 16.79 17.47
CA SER A 471 24.08 17.06 16.23
C SER A 471 24.95 18.32 16.35
N ALA A 472 25.87 18.51 15.40
CA ALA A 472 26.80 19.65 15.37
C ALA A 472 26.08 21.02 15.33
N ASP A 473 24.85 21.07 14.80
CA ASP A 473 23.99 22.25 14.73
C ASP A 473 23.08 22.43 15.95
N GLY A 474 23.16 21.53 16.94
CA GLY A 474 22.32 21.54 18.14
C GLY A 474 21.03 20.72 18.03
N THR A 475 20.71 20.19 16.84
CA THR A 475 19.50 19.37 16.62
C THR A 475 19.56 18.09 17.47
N LYS A 476 18.44 17.74 18.12
CA LYS A 476 18.31 16.50 18.89
C LYS A 476 17.92 15.35 17.96
N ILE A 477 18.71 14.29 17.96
CA ILE A 477 18.52 13.11 17.11
C ILE A 477 18.12 11.93 18.00
N PRO A 478 16.86 11.44 17.94
CA PRO A 478 16.42 10.31 18.73
C PRO A 478 17.10 9.01 18.26
N TYR A 479 17.41 8.13 19.20
CA TYR A 479 17.84 6.75 18.92
C TYR A 479 17.38 5.81 20.04
N PHE A 480 17.22 4.54 19.71
CA PHE A 480 16.91 3.48 20.68
C PHE A 480 18.16 2.65 20.95
N GLN A 481 18.46 2.40 22.21
CA GLN A 481 19.50 1.50 22.67
C GLN A 481 18.84 0.22 23.17
N ILE A 482 19.31 -0.92 22.65
CA ILE A 482 18.89 -2.25 23.07
C ILE A 482 20.14 -2.95 23.59
N GLY A 483 20.12 -3.38 24.85
CA GLY A 483 21.31 -3.94 25.49
C GLY A 483 20.99 -4.52 26.86
N ALA A 484 22.04 -4.98 27.55
CA ALA A 484 21.91 -5.47 28.92
C ALA A 484 21.39 -4.36 29.85
N ASP A 485 20.58 -4.73 30.84
CA ASP A 485 19.98 -3.80 31.80
C ASP A 485 21.01 -2.92 32.54
N ASP A 486 22.25 -3.39 32.65
CA ASP A 486 23.36 -2.71 33.34
C ASP A 486 24.33 -1.98 32.40
N LEU A 487 24.00 -1.92 31.10
CA LEU A 487 24.82 -1.24 30.09
C LEU A 487 24.64 0.28 30.18
N VAL A 488 25.60 0.94 30.87
CA VAL A 488 25.67 2.41 31.04
C VAL A 488 26.21 3.12 29.80
#